data_AF-A0A914Y6Q5-F1
#
_entry.id   AF-A0A914Y6Q5-F1
#
_cell.length_a   1.000
_cell.length_b   1.000
_cell.length_c   1.000
_cell.angle_alpha   90.00
_cell.angle_beta   90.00
_cell.angle_gamma   90.00
#
_symmetry.space_group_name_H-M   'P 1'
#
loop_
_entity.id
_entity.type
_entity.pdbx_description
1 polymer ?
#
loop_
_entity_poly.entity_id
_entity_poly.type
_entity_poly.pdbx_seq_one_letter_code
_entity_poly.pdbx_strand_id
1 'polypeptide(L)'
;MGRETARLFCPFSYGYRWWDCLMPDEVCDGIPHCGLGDDEDPKMCLYYKAALSQFQRAQRTIEAAQSRQQQSRPTGHKVLIYNPADKK
;
A
#
# COMPACT_ATOMS: atom_id res chain seq x y z
N MET A 1 4.34 -12.13 12.00
CA MET A 1 3.76 -11.97 10.65
C MET A 1 2.65 -10.94 10.74
N GLY A 2 2.95 -9.65 10.64
CA GLY A 2 1.93 -8.61 10.53
C GLY A 2 1.91 -8.15 9.08
N ARG A 3 0.86 -8.45 8.33
CA ARG A 3 0.61 -7.75 7.07
C ARG A 3 0.23 -6.33 7.48
N GLU A 4 1.04 -5.34 7.13
CA GLU A 4 0.61 -3.94 7.17
C GLU A 4 -0.55 -3.81 6.18
N THR A 5 -1.77 -3.97 6.69
CA THR A 5 -2.99 -3.74 5.93
C THR A 5 -3.07 -2.25 5.65
N ALA A 6 -3.12 -1.87 4.38
CA ALA A 6 -3.30 -0.49 3.98
C ALA A 6 -4.52 0.08 4.73
N ARG A 7 -4.29 1.07 5.58
CA ARG A 7 -5.36 1.78 6.29
C ARG A 7 -5.79 2.97 5.46
N LEU A 8 -7.08 3.11 5.25
CA LEU A 8 -7.70 4.22 4.53
C LEU A 8 -8.30 5.20 5.53
N PHE A 9 -8.48 6.43 5.09
CA PHE A 9 -9.04 7.50 5.90
C PHE A 9 -10.33 7.98 5.25
N CYS A 10 -11.32 8.29 6.08
CA CYS A 10 -12.54 8.94 5.61
C CYS A 10 -12.20 10.30 4.97
N PRO A 11 -12.54 10.49 3.68
CA PRO A 11 -12.22 11.73 2.96
C PRO A 11 -12.86 13.00 3.55
N PHE A 12 -13.99 12.90 4.28
CA PHE A 12 -14.68 14.05 4.88
C PHE A 12 -14.78 13.96 6.40
N SER A 13 -13.65 14.04 7.12
CA SER A 13 -13.65 14.26 8.57
C SER A 13 -13.90 15.74 8.89
N TYR A 14 -15.16 16.11 9.18
CA TYR A 14 -15.46 17.45 9.70
C TYR A 14 -15.11 17.53 11.19
N GLY A 15 -13.87 17.87 11.50
CA GLY A 15 -13.49 18.59 12.73
C GLY A 15 -13.58 17.83 14.07
N TYR A 16 -14.10 16.61 14.11
CA TYR A 16 -14.04 15.74 15.28
C TYR A 16 -12.82 14.82 15.15
N ARG A 17 -12.01 14.72 16.21
CA ARG A 17 -10.63 14.18 16.28
C ARG A 17 -10.46 12.67 15.99
N TRP A 18 -11.35 12.07 15.21
CA TRP A 18 -11.37 10.66 14.94
C TRP A 18 -11.21 10.54 13.42
N TRP A 19 -9.96 10.38 13.01
CA TRP A 19 -9.66 9.86 11.68
C TRP A 19 -10.08 8.40 11.71
N ASP A 20 -11.30 8.12 11.29
CA ASP A 20 -11.79 6.75 11.18
C ASP A 20 -10.85 6.00 10.22
N CYS A 21 -10.14 5.03 10.77
CA CYS A 21 -9.21 4.19 10.04
C CYS A 21 -10.00 3.03 9.47
N LEU A 22 -10.17 3.04 8.16
CA LEU A 22 -10.89 2.01 7.44
C LEU A 22 -9.94 0.94 6.91
N MET A 23 -10.43 -0.28 6.90
CA MET A 23 -9.86 -1.37 6.15
C MET A 23 -10.32 -1.29 4.68
N PRO A 24 -9.54 -1.79 3.70
CA PRO A 24 -9.92 -1.73 2.29
C PRO A 24 -11.22 -2.44 1.94
N ASP A 25 -11.60 -3.44 2.73
CA ASP A 25 -12.85 -4.21 2.61
C ASP A 25 -14.05 -3.52 3.25
N GLU A 26 -13.84 -2.48 4.07
CA GLU A 26 -14.89 -1.64 4.67
C GLU A 26 -15.31 -0.47 3.75
N VAL A 27 -14.64 -0.30 2.60
CA VAL A 27 -14.97 0.76 1.64
C VAL A 27 -15.91 0.22 0.57
N CYS A 28 -17.11 0.80 0.46
CA CYS A 28 -18.13 0.44 -0.51
C CYS A 28 -18.69 -0.99 -0.32
N ASP A 29 -18.83 -1.40 0.93
CA ASP A 29 -19.36 -2.71 1.34
C ASP A 29 -20.87 -2.66 1.66
N GLY A 30 -21.46 -1.46 1.66
CA GLY A 30 -22.86 -1.20 1.95
C GLY A 30 -23.15 -0.83 3.40
N ILE A 31 -22.13 -0.73 4.26
CA ILE A 31 -22.24 -0.35 5.67
C ILE A 31 -21.47 0.95 5.89
N PRO A 32 -22.12 2.04 6.37
CA PRO A 32 -21.39 3.27 6.66
C PRO A 32 -20.46 3.11 7.88
N HIS A 33 -19.15 3.20 7.64
CA HIS A 33 -18.12 3.20 8.68
C HIS A 33 -17.64 4.61 9.00
N CYS A 34 -17.64 5.51 8.03
CA CYS A 34 -17.32 6.91 8.28
C CYS A 34 -18.47 7.62 9.01
N GLY A 35 -18.13 8.60 9.85
CA GLY A 35 -19.14 9.43 10.53
C GLY A 35 -20.13 10.15 9.59
N LEU A 36 -19.76 10.39 8.33
CA LEU A 36 -20.65 10.93 7.29
C LEU A 36 -21.08 9.90 6.23
N GLY A 37 -20.63 8.64 6.35
CA GLY A 37 -20.92 7.57 5.39
C GLY A 37 -20.30 7.78 4.02
N ASP A 38 -19.23 8.57 3.91
CA ASP A 38 -18.55 8.89 2.66
C ASP A 38 -17.76 7.71 2.07
N ASP A 39 -17.47 6.69 2.87
CA ASP A 39 -17.02 5.38 2.42
C ASP A 39 -18.07 4.65 1.57
N GLU A 40 -19.34 5.01 1.70
CA GLU A 40 -20.48 4.46 0.95
C GLU A 40 -21.08 5.45 -0.06
N ASP A 41 -20.47 6.63 -0.25
CA ASP A 41 -20.94 7.56 -1.27
C ASP A 41 -20.71 6.98 -2.68
N PRO A 42 -21.76 6.91 -3.54
CA PRO A 42 -21.64 6.28 -4.86
C PRO A 42 -20.56 6.90 -5.76
N LYS A 43 -20.31 8.22 -5.65
CA LYS A 43 -19.28 8.90 -6.44
C LYS A 43 -17.90 8.53 -5.90
N MET A 44 -17.73 8.53 -4.59
CA MET A 44 -16.48 8.11 -3.94
C MET A 44 -16.16 6.65 -4.25
N CYS A 45 -17.16 5.78 -4.24
CA CYS A 45 -17.02 4.39 -4.64
C CYS A 45 -16.56 4.20 -6.09
N LEU A 46 -17.05 5.03 -7.01
CA LEU A 46 -16.58 5.02 -8.39
C LEU A 46 -15.09 5.40 -8.47
N TYR A 47 -14.67 6.45 -7.75
CA TYR A 47 -13.28 6.87 -7.69
C TYR A 47 -12.39 5.78 -7.07
N TYR A 48 -12.82 5.17 -5.96
CA TYR A 48 -12.06 4.12 -5.29
C TYR A 48 -11.86 2.90 -6.20
N LYS A 49 -12.92 2.43 -6.86
CA LYS A 49 -12.84 1.30 -7.81
C LYS A 49 -11.93 1.63 -9.00
N ALA A 50 -12.00 2.85 -9.52
CA ALA A 50 -11.13 3.29 -10.61
C ALA A 50 -9.65 3.33 -10.16
N ALA A 51 -9.35 3.95 -9.01
CA ALA A 51 -8.01 4.05 -8.48
C ALA A 51 -7.42 2.68 -8.11
N LEU A 52 -8.19 1.82 -7.43
CA LEU A 52 -7.78 0.48 -7.05
C LEU A 52 -7.38 -0.37 -8.26
N SER A 53 -8.14 -0.27 -9.36
CA SER A 53 -7.81 -0.99 -10.60
C SER A 53 -6.44 -0.58 -11.18
N GLN A 54 -6.06 0.70 -11.04
CA GLN A 54 -4.75 1.20 -11.47
C GLN A 54 -3.65 0.72 -10.53
N PHE A 55 -3.88 0.79 -9.21
CA PHE A 55 -2.93 0.31 -8.22
C PHE A 55 -2.66 -1.19 -8.38
N GLN A 56 -3.68 -2.01 -8.60
CA GLN A 56 -3.53 -3.44 -8.83
C GLN A 56 -2.71 -3.74 -10.10
N ARG A 57 -2.91 -2.99 -11.18
CA ARG A 57 -2.11 -3.12 -12.41
C ARG A 57 -0.64 -2.76 -12.16
N ALA A 58 -0.40 -1.68 -11.41
CA ALA A 58 0.95 -1.26 -11.03
C ALA A 58 1.63 -2.33 -10.15
N GLN A 59 0.93 -2.86 -9.14
CA GLN A 59 1.43 -3.92 -8.27
C GLN A 59 1.84 -5.17 -9.06
N ARG A 60 0.96 -5.68 -9.94
CA ARG A 60 1.29 -6.84 -10.80
C ARG A 60 2.52 -6.60 -11.67
N THR A 61 2.68 -5.36 -12.16
CA THR A 61 3.84 -4.99 -12.98
C THR A 61 5.13 -4.99 -12.14
N ILE A 62 5.07 -4.47 -10.91
CA ILE A 62 6.20 -4.48 -9.97
C ILE A 62 6.57 -5.91 -9.59
N GLU A 63 5.59 -6.77 -9.26
CA GLU A 63 5.81 -8.18 -8.94
C GLU A 63 6.42 -8.95 -10.13
N ALA A 64 5.94 -8.70 -11.35
CA ALA A 64 6.51 -9.27 -12.56
C ALA A 64 7.95 -8.79 -12.82
N ALA A 65 8.29 -7.55 -12.47
CA ALA A 65 9.66 -7.05 -12.55
C ALA A 65 10.57 -7.66 -11.46
N GLN A 66 10.06 -7.80 -10.22
CA GLN A 66 10.80 -8.38 -9.10
C GLN A 66 11.09 -9.87 -9.30
N SER A 67 10.12 -10.65 -9.81
CA SER A 67 10.32 -12.06 -10.16
C SER A 67 11.39 -12.25 -11.23
N ARG A 68 11.45 -11.36 -12.23
CA ARG A 68 12.53 -11.34 -13.23
C ARG A 68 13.90 -11.01 -12.63
N GLN A 69 13.97 -10.08 -11.67
CA GLN A 69 15.22 -9.71 -11.01
C GLN A 69 15.74 -10.78 -10.03
N GLN A 70 14.86 -11.53 -9.36
CA GLN A 70 15.26 -12.64 -8.50
C GLN A 70 15.91 -13.79 -9.29
N GLN A 71 15.64 -13.88 -10.59
CA GLN A 71 16.19 -14.90 -11.48
C GLN A 71 17.58 -14.53 -12.06
N SER A 72 18.04 -13.29 -11.88
CA SER A 72 19.30 -12.77 -12.43
C SER A 72 20.40 -12.53 -11.38
N ARG A 73 20.37 -13.18 -10.21
CA ARG A 73 21.45 -13.06 -9.21
C ARG A 73 22.73 -13.73 -9.76
N PRO A 74 23.80 -13.00 -10.11
CA PRO A 74 25.07 -13.62 -10.43
C PRO A 74 25.65 -14.16 -9.12
N THR A 75 25.91 -15.46 -9.08
CA THR A 75 26.76 -16.05 -8.04
C THR A 75 28.16 -15.46 -8.13
N GLY A 76 28.53 -14.66 -7.13
CA GLY A 76 29.93 -14.37 -6.81
C GLY A 76 30.48 -13.03 -7.31
N HIS A 77 30.29 -11.99 -6.52
CA HIS A 77 31.36 -11.00 -6.31
C HIS A 77 31.38 -10.66 -4.82
N LYS A 78 32.38 -11.18 -4.09
CA LYS A 78 32.67 -10.71 -2.73
C LYS A 78 33.17 -9.28 -2.85
N VAL A 79 32.36 -8.32 -2.44
CA VAL A 79 32.81 -6.95 -2.21
C VAL A 79 33.69 -7.00 -0.96
N LEU A 80 35.00 -6.86 -1.14
CA LEU A 80 35.90 -6.60 -0.02
C LEU A 80 35.66 -5.16 0.41
N ILE A 81 34.88 -4.98 1.48
CA ILE A 81 34.75 -3.69 2.15
C ILE A 81 36.05 -3.47 2.92
N TYR A 82 36.88 -2.54 2.45
CA TYR A 82 38.07 -2.12 3.18
C TYR A 82 37.65 -1.26 4.38
N ASN A 83 37.94 -1.72 5.59
CA ASN A 83 37.66 -0.95 6.80
C ASN A 83 38.94 -0.22 7.25
N PRO A 84 38.95 1.13 7.28
CA PRO A 84 40.15 1.89 7.64
C PRO A 84 40.61 1.74 9.10
N ALA A 85 39.86 1.02 9.94
CA ALA A 85 40.26 0.66 11.31
C ALA A 85 41.26 -0.52 11.39
N ASP A 86 41.53 -1.22 10.29
CA ASP A 86 42.44 -2.37 10.25
C ASP A 86 43.93 -2.00 10.10
N LYS A 87 44.25 -0.70 10.05
CA LYS A 87 45.66 -0.23 10.13
C LYS A 87 46.04 0.01 11.58
N LYS A 88 46.81 -0.94 12.13
CA LYS A 88 47.66 -0.76 13.32
C LYS A 88 48.57 0.46 13.19
#